data_AF-A0AA91DAL8-F1
#
_entry.id   AF-A0AA91DAL8-F1
#
_cell.length_a   1.000
_cell.length_b   1.000
_cell.length_c   1.000
_cell.angle_alpha   90.00
_cell.angle_beta   90.00
_cell.angle_gamma   90.00
#
_symmetry.space_group_name_H-M   'P 1'
#
loop_
_entity.id
_entity.type
_entity.pdbx_description
1 polymer ?
#
loop_
_entity_poly.entity_id
_entity_poly.type
_entity_poly.pdbx_seq_one_letter_code
_entity_poly.pdbx_strand_id
1 'polypeptide(L)'
;MQKIIIKHLAGSKANQTDGYELPIQELIFGRETNCQVMFDPEKDDLVSRTHCKITVQNENQFWLTDLNSRNGTLVNNAKITAPQQIYAGDVVELGKGGPKFVFDLDPRPPAAAKATRFGDAPSPVAATREVRVEPSLDALAGIPKTSATNVSAKNAEPPRTIGRNTVERLITQAETNSRKKMINIGAGIIGVIVAISGFLAFQNYQSKAELQSELDRSKVEQGKQIAELNANKALSSSDIFKSFGNATVFIESSWKLIHIPTGKQIFQKAGCVTKAGKCITESRPWYIYIDGTVEPFLDIDSGLPIGESGSGSGFVVEPGGFILTNRHVAASWLTQNRNFSFPGFLVVCGDENCSKHEIAELRYEKDNKYIASLNSWVPSKSKMLGKKPLHGKIVEGRNDYLDVTFPKTGLRIPAHLVRVSDSADVALIKVDVPQSLPVVQMSSEDAVTAGDAITVMGYPGVSPDVAVKMSSQDPFNREGEWRQIPDPTVTGGNIGKVIQGSATTMSDSVNGYFSEMGDVYQLTVNATGSGNSGGPVFNDKGHVIGIFTSKRTDNSGTVISFAVPIRHGQEIMGVHKLVQ
;
A
#
# COMPACT_ATOMS: atom_id res chain seq x y z
N MET A 1 22.90 26.53 16.75
CA MET A 1 22.41 26.04 18.07
C MET A 1 21.33 25.00 17.79
N GLN A 2 21.32 23.90 18.52
CA GLN A 2 20.40 22.78 18.28
C GLN A 2 18.99 23.13 18.78
N LYS A 3 17.96 22.67 18.08
CA LYS A 3 16.55 22.92 18.40
C LYS A 3 15.77 21.61 18.49
N ILE A 4 14.84 21.54 19.44
CA ILE A 4 13.75 20.56 19.44
C ILE A 4 12.66 21.08 18.50
N ILE A 5 12.19 20.21 17.60
CA ILE A 5 11.13 20.50 16.64
C ILE A 5 9.95 19.55 16.90
N ILE A 6 8.76 20.11 17.12
CA ILE A 6 7.53 19.38 17.40
C ILE A 6 6.59 19.53 16.20
N LYS A 7 6.43 18.48 15.39
CA LYS A 7 5.60 18.49 14.17
C LYS A 7 4.25 17.86 14.45
N HIS A 8 3.19 18.66 14.52
CA HIS A 8 1.86 18.21 14.92
C HIS A 8 1.13 17.51 13.76
N LEU A 9 0.81 16.22 13.96
CA LEU A 9 0.12 15.37 12.98
C LEU A 9 -1.41 15.36 13.18
N ALA A 10 -1.90 15.53 14.41
CA ALA A 10 -3.32 15.46 14.76
C ALA A 10 -3.65 16.30 16.00
N GLY A 11 -4.93 16.61 16.21
CA GLY A 11 -5.42 17.52 17.26
C GLY A 11 -5.58 18.96 16.77
N SER A 12 -5.94 19.89 17.66
CA SER A 12 -6.16 21.31 17.30
C SER A 12 -4.97 22.00 16.61
N LYS A 13 -3.75 21.52 16.87
CA LYS A 13 -2.51 22.02 16.27
C LYS A 13 -2.05 21.26 15.00
N ALA A 14 -2.86 20.36 14.44
CA ALA A 14 -2.49 19.59 13.25
C ALA A 14 -1.93 20.45 12.10
N ASN A 15 -0.88 19.95 11.45
CA ASN A 15 -0.07 20.62 10.42
C ASN A 15 0.75 21.84 10.90
N GLN A 16 0.76 22.18 12.20
CA GLN A 16 1.67 23.17 12.76
C GLN A 16 3.02 22.54 13.12
N THR A 17 4.06 23.37 13.24
CA THR A 17 5.37 22.96 13.76
C THR A 17 5.85 23.99 14.77
N ASP A 18 6.07 23.56 16.01
CA ASP A 18 6.65 24.39 17.06
C ASP A 18 8.16 24.09 17.17
N GLY A 19 8.97 25.08 17.53
CA GLY A 19 10.43 24.94 17.63
C GLY A 19 11.01 25.60 18.88
N TYR A 20 11.86 24.88 19.61
CA TYR A 20 12.40 25.30 20.90
C TYR A 20 13.93 25.19 20.90
N GLU A 21 14.63 26.29 21.17
CA GLU A 21 16.10 26.34 21.14
C GLU A 21 16.70 25.75 22.41
N LEU A 22 17.75 24.91 22.29
CA LEU A 22 18.49 24.39 23.43
C LEU A 22 19.53 25.44 23.92
N PRO A 23 19.80 25.53 25.24
CA PRO A 23 19.35 24.62 26.30
C PRO A 23 18.01 25.00 26.93
N ILE A 24 17.14 24.00 27.09
CA ILE A 24 15.96 24.01 27.98
C ILE A 24 15.96 22.76 28.83
N GLN A 25 15.40 22.84 30.04
CA GLN A 25 15.39 21.74 31.00
C GLN A 25 14.26 20.73 30.71
N GLU A 26 13.06 21.24 30.40
CA GLU A 26 11.91 20.44 29.98
C GLU A 26 10.92 21.21 29.10
N LEU A 27 10.10 20.46 28.36
CA LEU A 27 8.93 20.92 27.62
C LEU A 27 7.69 20.17 28.13
N ILE A 28 6.70 20.90 28.64
CA ILE A 28 5.44 20.37 29.15
C ILE A 28 4.34 20.49 28.08
N PHE A 29 3.60 19.41 27.90
CA PHE A 29 2.51 19.26 26.93
C PHE A 29 1.19 19.10 27.69
N GLY A 30 0.14 19.84 27.33
CA GLY A 30 -1.12 19.81 28.07
C GLY A 30 -2.15 20.82 27.57
N ARG A 31 -3.21 21.05 28.36
CA ARG A 31 -4.27 22.06 28.08
C ARG A 31 -4.26 23.26 29.05
N GLU A 32 -3.38 23.27 30.05
CA GLU A 32 -3.17 24.46 30.89
C GLU A 32 -2.22 25.47 30.22
N THR A 33 -2.43 26.76 30.51
CA THR A 33 -1.67 27.90 29.97
C THR A 33 -0.21 27.97 30.46
N ASN A 34 0.20 27.04 31.32
CA ASN A 34 1.58 26.86 31.79
C ASN A 34 2.39 25.88 30.91
N CYS A 35 1.75 25.15 29.99
CA CYS A 35 2.38 24.19 29.11
C CYS A 35 3.04 24.90 27.92
N GLN A 36 4.31 24.58 27.62
CA GLN A 36 5.02 25.13 26.47
C GLN A 36 4.39 24.67 25.15
N VAL A 37 3.81 23.46 25.14
CA VAL A 37 2.98 22.93 24.06
C VAL A 37 1.54 22.82 24.56
N MET A 38 0.81 23.95 24.49
CA MET A 38 -0.59 24.03 24.87
C MET A 38 -1.51 23.57 23.73
N PHE A 39 -2.39 22.63 24.04
CA PHE A 39 -3.48 22.12 23.21
C PHE A 39 -4.81 22.80 23.57
N ASP A 40 -5.79 22.72 22.67
CA ASP A 40 -7.06 23.46 22.78
C ASP A 40 -7.92 22.90 23.94
N PRO A 41 -8.34 23.75 24.91
CA PRO A 41 -9.15 23.35 26.05
C PRO A 41 -10.45 22.60 25.70
N GLU A 42 -11.08 22.92 24.57
CA GLU A 42 -12.40 22.39 24.17
C GLU A 42 -12.29 21.28 23.11
N LYS A 43 -11.36 21.42 22.15
CA LYS A 43 -11.23 20.45 21.03
C LYS A 43 -10.43 19.20 21.38
N ASP A 44 -9.42 19.32 22.25
CA ASP A 44 -8.49 18.23 22.55
C ASP A 44 -8.81 17.58 23.92
N ASP A 45 -10.08 17.22 24.17
CA ASP A 45 -10.56 16.76 25.49
C ASP A 45 -9.81 15.54 26.06
N LEU A 46 -9.25 14.70 25.17
CA LEU A 46 -8.39 13.57 25.48
C LEU A 46 -7.03 13.96 26.09
N VAL A 47 -6.61 15.22 25.99
CA VAL A 47 -5.37 15.71 26.58
C VAL A 47 -5.59 16.05 28.06
N SER A 48 -4.67 15.70 28.97
CA SER A 48 -4.76 16.13 30.37
C SER A 48 -4.26 17.57 30.55
N ARG A 49 -4.66 18.23 31.65
CA ARG A 49 -4.25 19.62 31.96
C ARG A 49 -2.74 19.82 31.85
N THR A 50 -1.99 18.97 32.54
CA THR A 50 -0.61 18.58 32.22
C THR A 50 -0.66 17.11 31.78
N HIS A 51 -0.17 16.77 30.59
CA HIS A 51 -0.28 15.42 30.02
C HIS A 51 1.04 14.66 30.12
N CYS A 52 2.10 15.22 29.56
CA CYS A 52 3.42 14.64 29.57
C CYS A 52 4.48 15.75 29.51
N LYS A 53 5.73 15.38 29.74
CA LYS A 53 6.87 16.26 29.47
C LYS A 53 8.03 15.53 28.82
N ILE A 54 8.76 16.25 27.97
CA ILE A 54 10.08 15.86 27.48
C ILE A 54 11.10 16.54 28.39
N THR A 55 11.99 15.77 29.01
CA THR A 55 13.10 16.26 29.83
C THR A 55 14.42 16.07 29.08
N VAL A 56 15.33 17.05 29.18
CA VAL A 56 16.65 17.00 28.55
C VAL A 56 17.68 16.66 29.63
N GLN A 57 18.37 15.52 29.50
CA GLN A 57 19.41 15.11 30.45
C GLN A 57 20.83 15.47 29.96
N ASN A 58 21.08 15.31 28.67
CA ASN A 58 22.33 15.64 27.97
C ASN A 58 21.99 16.11 26.56
N GLU A 59 22.95 16.68 25.83
CA GLU A 59 22.75 17.32 24.50
C GLU A 59 21.97 16.46 23.47
N ASN A 60 22.06 15.13 23.57
CA ASN A 60 21.32 14.18 22.72
C ASN A 60 20.56 13.11 23.52
N GLN A 61 20.10 13.40 24.74
CA GLN A 61 19.29 12.49 25.56
C GLN A 61 18.00 13.13 26.05
N PHE A 62 16.90 12.71 25.41
CA PHE A 62 15.55 13.22 25.63
C PHE A 62 14.67 12.12 26.20
N TRP A 63 14.00 12.40 27.32
CA TRP A 63 13.15 11.44 28.02
C TRP A 63 11.72 11.95 28.14
N LEU A 64 10.77 11.23 27.53
CA LEU A 64 9.34 11.48 27.64
C LEU A 64 8.80 10.82 28.90
N THR A 65 8.05 11.58 29.70
CA THR A 65 7.40 11.12 30.94
C THR A 65 5.94 11.51 30.91
N ASP A 66 5.05 10.52 31.07
CA ASP A 66 3.62 10.77 31.31
C ASP A 66 3.42 11.35 32.72
N LEU A 67 2.63 12.42 32.83
CA LEU A 67 2.38 13.14 34.09
C LEU A 67 1.11 12.65 34.79
N ASN A 68 0.92 11.34 34.82
CA ASN A 68 -0.30 10.64 35.31
C ASN A 68 -1.56 11.13 34.57
N SER A 69 -1.50 11.12 33.23
CA SER A 69 -2.56 11.60 32.37
C SER A 69 -3.77 10.65 32.35
N ARG A 70 -4.98 11.20 32.19
CA ARG A 70 -6.24 10.43 32.25
C ARG A 70 -6.31 9.28 31.24
N ASN A 71 -5.73 9.48 30.06
CA ASN A 71 -5.85 8.56 28.93
C ASN A 71 -4.50 7.85 28.61
N GLY A 72 -3.38 8.45 29.00
CA GLY A 72 -2.02 7.92 28.83
C GLY A 72 -1.34 8.35 27.54
N THR A 73 -0.06 8.68 27.66
CA THR A 73 0.85 8.95 26.54
C THR A 73 1.26 7.65 25.84
N LEU A 74 1.34 7.67 24.51
CA LEU A 74 1.90 6.58 23.70
C LEU A 74 3.09 7.09 22.87
N VAL A 75 4.07 6.22 22.62
CA VAL A 75 5.19 6.43 21.69
C VAL A 75 5.16 5.31 20.66
N ASN A 76 5.15 5.65 19.37
CA ASN A 76 5.09 4.69 18.25
C ASN A 76 3.98 3.63 18.43
N ASN A 77 2.79 4.09 18.86
CA ASN A 77 1.60 3.30 19.23
C ASN A 77 1.70 2.43 20.50
N ALA A 78 2.85 2.36 21.19
CA ALA A 78 2.99 1.67 22.47
C ALA A 78 2.72 2.64 23.64
N LYS A 79 1.87 2.27 24.60
CA LYS A 79 1.60 3.11 25.79
C LYS A 79 2.77 3.04 26.78
N ILE A 80 3.27 4.20 27.20
CA ILE A 80 4.36 4.28 28.18
C ILE A 80 3.82 4.16 29.61
N THR A 81 4.55 3.47 30.48
CA THR A 81 4.22 3.24 31.90
C THR A 81 5.31 3.74 32.86
N ALA A 82 6.46 4.14 32.32
CA ALA A 82 7.60 4.74 32.99
C ALA A 82 8.25 5.77 32.03
N PRO A 83 9.19 6.62 32.48
CA PRO A 83 9.94 7.49 31.59
C PRO A 83 10.63 6.69 30.47
N GLN A 84 10.43 7.10 29.21
CA GLN A 84 10.99 6.44 28.03
C GLN A 84 11.90 7.41 27.26
N GLN A 85 13.10 6.96 26.91
CA GLN A 85 13.98 7.71 26.01
C GLN A 85 13.38 7.76 24.60
N ILE A 86 13.35 8.94 23.99
CA ILE A 86 12.84 9.18 22.63
C ILE A 86 13.93 9.69 21.69
N TYR A 87 13.76 9.43 20.40
CA TYR A 87 14.70 9.72 19.32
C TYR A 87 14.05 10.56 18.22
N ALA A 88 14.85 11.32 17.47
CA ALA A 88 14.34 12.16 16.38
C ALA A 88 13.68 11.31 15.27
N GLY A 89 12.37 11.45 15.13
CA GLY A 89 11.50 10.62 14.29
C GLY A 89 10.39 9.90 15.05
N ASP A 90 10.47 9.79 16.38
CA ASP A 90 9.43 9.14 17.19
C ASP A 90 8.10 9.90 17.17
N VAL A 91 6.99 9.16 17.04
CA VAL A 91 5.63 9.69 17.08
C VAL A 91 5.06 9.55 18.49
N VAL A 92 4.66 10.66 19.10
CA VAL A 92 3.98 10.72 20.40
C VAL A 92 2.49 10.96 20.19
N GLU A 93 1.66 10.26 20.95
CA GLU A 93 0.19 10.37 20.94
C GLU A 93 -0.34 10.62 22.36
N LEU A 94 -1.19 11.64 22.51
CA LEU A 94 -1.68 12.15 23.78
C LEU A 94 -3.09 11.61 24.08
N GLY A 95 -3.14 10.37 24.56
CA GLY A 95 -4.36 9.57 24.65
C GLY A 95 -4.70 8.91 23.32
N LYS A 96 -5.14 7.65 23.34
CA LYS A 96 -5.45 6.89 22.12
C LYS A 96 -6.61 7.53 21.35
N GLY A 97 -6.34 7.96 20.11
CA GLY A 97 -7.26 8.74 19.26
C GLY A 97 -7.16 10.25 19.44
N GLY A 98 -6.29 10.74 20.34
CA GLY A 98 -6.06 12.16 20.61
C GLY A 98 -4.97 12.79 19.74
N PRO A 99 -4.50 14.00 20.11
CA PRO A 99 -3.46 14.72 19.38
C PRO A 99 -2.17 13.93 19.26
N LYS A 100 -1.48 14.11 18.13
CA LYS A 100 -0.23 13.40 17.81
C LYS A 100 0.83 14.36 17.29
N PHE A 101 2.08 14.12 17.61
CA PHE A 101 3.21 14.89 17.09
C PHE A 101 4.45 14.01 16.85
N VAL A 102 5.32 14.41 15.92
CA VAL A 102 6.67 13.85 15.78
C VAL A 102 7.63 14.69 16.62
N PHE A 103 8.44 14.04 17.44
CA PHE A 103 9.61 14.64 18.06
C PHE A 103 10.80 14.59 17.08
N ASP A 104 11.41 15.73 16.78
CA ASP A 104 12.50 15.85 15.82
C ASP A 104 13.55 16.88 16.30
N LEU A 105 14.72 16.89 15.66
CA LEU A 105 15.86 17.74 16.03
C LEU A 105 16.40 18.49 14.82
N ASP A 106 16.82 19.74 15.01
CA ASP A 106 17.47 20.56 13.99
C ASP A 106 18.82 21.14 14.51
N PRO A 107 19.97 20.82 13.89
CA PRO A 107 20.14 19.79 12.86
C PRO A 107 19.89 18.39 13.45
N ARG A 108 19.32 17.47 12.66
CA ARG A 108 19.08 16.10 13.11
C ARG A 108 20.43 15.38 13.30
N PRO A 109 20.70 14.75 14.46
CA PRO A 109 21.94 14.00 14.68
C PRO A 109 22.13 12.90 13.63
N PRO A 110 23.37 12.64 13.16
CA PRO A 110 23.67 11.46 12.37
C PRO A 110 23.24 10.19 13.12
N ALA A 111 22.62 9.24 12.43
CA ALA A 111 22.08 8.05 13.05
C ALA A 111 23.20 7.20 13.68
N ALA A 112 23.30 7.24 15.01
CA ALA A 112 24.18 6.36 15.76
C ALA A 112 23.79 4.90 15.49
N ALA A 113 24.77 4.06 15.17
CA ALA A 113 24.53 2.64 14.90
C ALA A 113 23.80 1.99 16.10
N LYS A 114 22.66 1.34 15.84
CA LYS A 114 21.76 0.78 16.87
C LYS A 114 22.54 -0.19 17.76
N ALA A 115 22.83 0.23 18.99
CA ALA A 115 23.45 -0.64 19.99
C ALA A 115 22.43 -1.71 20.42
N THR A 116 22.71 -2.96 20.09
CA THR A 116 21.82 -4.10 20.35
C THR A 116 21.47 -4.20 21.83
N ARG A 117 20.17 -4.13 22.16
CA ARG A 117 19.64 -4.55 23.46
C ARG A 117 18.79 -5.80 23.26
N PHE A 118 19.33 -6.94 23.66
CA PHE A 118 18.52 -8.12 23.93
C PHE A 118 17.54 -7.81 25.07
N GLY A 119 16.31 -8.28 24.94
CA GLY A 119 15.25 -8.16 25.95
C GLY A 119 14.46 -9.46 26.01
N ASP A 120 14.94 -10.37 26.87
CA ASP A 120 14.36 -11.62 27.38
C ASP A 120 13.19 -12.27 26.62
N ALA A 121 13.48 -13.43 26.00
CA ALA A 121 12.46 -14.37 25.57
C ALA A 121 11.89 -15.16 26.77
N PRO A 122 10.55 -15.32 26.90
CA PRO A 122 9.97 -16.26 27.84
C PRO A 122 10.28 -17.71 27.43
N SER A 123 11.13 -18.39 28.20
CA SER A 123 11.34 -19.84 28.03
C SER A 123 10.16 -20.64 28.62
N PRO A 124 9.81 -21.81 28.04
CA PRO A 124 8.70 -22.62 28.51
C PRO A 124 9.01 -23.31 29.84
N VAL A 125 7.98 -23.49 30.67
CA VAL A 125 8.03 -24.28 31.92
C VAL A 125 7.09 -25.48 31.80
N ALA A 126 7.45 -26.58 32.48
CA ALA A 126 7.06 -27.94 32.12
C ALA A 126 5.66 -28.40 32.56
N ALA A 127 5.28 -29.58 32.07
CA ALA A 127 3.94 -30.14 32.18
C ALA A 127 3.61 -30.82 33.53
N THR A 128 2.33 -30.75 33.90
CA THR A 128 1.56 -31.78 34.64
C THR A 128 0.08 -31.39 34.50
N ARG A 129 -0.91 -32.29 34.42
CA ARG A 129 -0.95 -33.77 34.48
C ARG A 129 -2.19 -34.24 33.69
N GLU A 130 -2.11 -35.38 33.02
CA GLU A 130 -3.26 -35.93 32.27
C GLU A 130 -4.43 -36.35 33.17
N VAL A 131 -5.66 -36.15 32.68
CA VAL A 131 -6.81 -37.02 32.95
C VAL A 131 -7.52 -37.31 31.63
N ARG A 132 -7.73 -38.60 31.38
CA ARG A 132 -8.25 -39.18 30.13
C ARG A 132 -9.76 -38.97 29.97
N VAL A 133 -10.20 -38.67 28.74
CA VAL A 133 -11.60 -38.77 28.30
C VAL A 133 -11.66 -39.76 27.14
N GLU A 134 -12.60 -40.70 27.20
CA GLU A 134 -12.98 -41.63 26.13
C GLU A 134 -14.52 -41.80 26.20
N PRO A 135 -15.24 -42.01 25.08
CA PRO A 135 -16.69 -41.82 25.02
C PRO A 135 -17.50 -43.14 25.06
N SER A 136 -18.81 -43.02 25.30
CA SER A 136 -19.80 -44.03 24.87
C SER A 136 -21.17 -43.41 24.62
N LEU A 137 -21.87 -43.95 23.62
CA LEU A 137 -23.26 -43.62 23.25
C LEU A 137 -24.00 -44.95 23.01
N ASP A 138 -25.33 -44.88 22.96
CA ASP A 138 -26.29 -45.94 22.59
C ASP A 138 -26.41 -47.21 23.47
N ALA A 139 -27.58 -47.35 24.11
CA ALA A 139 -28.46 -48.51 23.88
C ALA A 139 -29.92 -48.27 24.37
N LEU A 140 -30.88 -48.79 23.59
CA LEU A 140 -32.34 -48.90 23.85
C LEU A 140 -32.64 -50.22 24.60
N ALA A 141 -33.81 -50.55 25.18
CA ALA A 141 -35.04 -49.86 25.63
C ALA A 141 -35.92 -50.86 26.46
N GLY A 142 -37.03 -50.47 27.10
CA GLY A 142 -37.87 -51.45 27.84
C GLY A 142 -39.14 -51.01 28.62
N ILE A 143 -40.20 -50.56 27.92
CA ILE A 143 -41.64 -51.00 28.00
C ILE A 143 -42.27 -51.35 29.39
N PRO A 144 -43.56 -51.03 29.72
CA PRO A 144 -44.52 -50.01 29.23
C PRO A 144 -45.26 -49.21 30.36
N LYS A 145 -46.11 -48.23 29.99
CA LYS A 145 -47.43 -47.99 30.63
C LYS A 145 -48.46 -47.43 29.64
N THR A 146 -49.71 -47.87 29.75
CA THR A 146 -50.89 -47.38 28.99
C THR A 146 -52.15 -47.42 29.90
N SER A 147 -53.30 -46.94 29.38
CA SER A 147 -54.55 -46.58 30.09
C SER A 147 -54.47 -45.20 30.79
N ALA A 148 -55.22 -44.15 30.42
CA ALA A 148 -56.68 -43.97 30.27
C ALA A 148 -57.39 -43.77 31.63
N THR A 149 -58.39 -42.88 31.82
CA THR A 149 -59.20 -42.08 30.86
C THR A 149 -59.70 -40.76 31.49
N ASN A 150 -60.39 -39.90 30.72
CA ASN A 150 -61.08 -38.67 31.18
C ASN A 150 -62.20 -38.92 32.21
N VAL A 151 -62.51 -37.94 33.06
CA VAL A 151 -63.88 -37.53 33.50
C VAL A 151 -63.86 -36.02 33.86
N SER A 152 -65.01 -35.33 33.85
CA SER A 152 -65.14 -33.87 34.00
C SER A 152 -66.16 -33.42 35.06
N ALA A 153 -65.76 -32.42 35.86
CA ALA A 153 -66.54 -31.32 36.47
C ALA A 153 -67.72 -31.53 37.46
N LYS A 154 -67.88 -30.48 38.31
CA LYS A 154 -69.08 -29.95 39.03
C LYS A 154 -69.45 -30.37 40.49
N ASN A 155 -69.39 -29.34 41.35
CA ASN A 155 -70.44 -28.84 42.28
C ASN A 155 -70.66 -29.38 43.72
N ALA A 156 -70.96 -28.40 44.60
CA ALA A 156 -71.85 -28.40 45.79
C ALA A 156 -71.30 -28.68 47.22
N GLU A 157 -71.99 -28.08 48.20
CA GLU A 157 -71.75 -28.01 49.67
C GLU A 157 -72.91 -28.66 50.48
N PRO A 158 -72.95 -28.64 51.85
CA PRO A 158 -71.89 -28.75 52.86
C PRO A 158 -72.05 -30.05 53.71
N PRO A 159 -72.81 -30.22 54.84
CA PRO A 159 -73.35 -29.34 55.90
C PRO A 159 -72.91 -29.65 57.37
N ARG A 160 -72.86 -28.61 58.23
CA ARG A 160 -73.11 -28.53 59.72
C ARG A 160 -72.59 -29.66 60.65
N THR A 161 -71.91 -29.34 61.76
CA THR A 161 -72.50 -29.08 63.12
C THR A 161 -71.35 -28.95 64.16
N ILE A 162 -71.47 -28.50 65.43
CA ILE A 162 -72.30 -27.50 66.18
C ILE A 162 -71.53 -27.16 67.50
N GLY A 163 -71.70 -25.94 68.06
CA GLY A 163 -71.21 -25.59 69.42
C GLY A 163 -71.60 -24.14 69.81
N ARG A 164 -71.92 -23.87 71.09
CA ARG A 164 -72.53 -22.58 71.53
C ARG A 164 -71.82 -21.90 72.71
N ASN A 165 -71.68 -20.58 72.56
CA ASN A 165 -71.70 -19.47 73.54
C ASN A 165 -71.43 -19.75 75.03
N THR A 166 -70.54 -18.96 75.65
CA THR A 166 -70.59 -18.65 77.10
C THR A 166 -70.06 -17.24 77.39
N VAL A 167 -70.98 -16.36 77.84
CA VAL A 167 -70.78 -15.10 78.60
C VAL A 167 -70.12 -13.88 77.91
N GLU A 168 -70.66 -12.70 78.26
CA GLU A 168 -70.25 -11.37 77.80
C GLU A 168 -69.57 -10.52 78.92
N ARG A 169 -68.68 -9.59 78.52
CA ARG A 169 -68.70 -8.16 78.88
C ARG A 169 -68.73 -7.70 80.37
N LEU A 170 -67.63 -7.08 80.81
CA LEU A 170 -67.51 -5.86 81.67
C LEU A 170 -66.00 -5.53 81.80
N ILE A 171 -65.37 -4.57 81.09
CA ILE A 171 -65.28 -3.10 81.32
C ILE A 171 -65.32 -2.73 82.83
N THR A 172 -64.36 -2.00 83.45
CA THR A 172 -63.54 -0.84 83.02
C THR A 172 -62.15 -0.73 83.70
N GLN A 173 -61.29 0.14 83.14
CA GLN A 173 -60.02 0.76 83.65
C GLN A 173 -58.69 0.29 83.02
N ALA A 174 -58.36 0.87 81.85
CA ALA A 174 -56.98 1.15 81.42
C ALA A 174 -57.00 2.18 80.26
N GLU A 175 -56.29 3.28 80.43
CA GLU A 175 -56.39 4.54 79.69
C GLU A 175 -56.00 4.52 78.18
N THR A 176 -56.29 5.63 77.52
CA THR A 176 -56.07 5.91 76.09
C THR A 176 -54.61 5.87 75.64
N ASN A 177 -54.06 4.68 75.37
CA ASN A 177 -52.75 4.54 74.69
C ASN A 177 -52.67 3.47 73.58
N SER A 178 -53.70 2.62 73.39
CA SER A 178 -53.60 1.45 72.51
C SER A 178 -53.68 1.76 71.00
N ARG A 179 -54.55 2.68 70.55
CA ARG A 179 -54.73 2.98 69.11
C ARG A 179 -53.44 3.48 68.42
N LYS A 180 -52.65 4.33 69.07
CA LYS A 180 -51.36 4.80 68.51
C LYS A 180 -50.35 3.67 68.37
N LYS A 181 -50.23 2.77 69.36
CA LYS A 181 -49.35 1.59 69.24
C LYS A 181 -49.77 0.67 68.10
N MET A 182 -51.08 0.38 67.97
CA MET A 182 -51.59 -0.51 66.93
C MET A 182 -51.37 0.05 65.51
N ILE A 183 -51.61 1.35 65.32
CA ILE A 183 -51.32 2.05 64.05
C ILE A 183 -49.82 2.07 63.74
N ASN A 184 -48.96 2.36 64.72
CA ASN A 184 -47.51 2.38 64.53
C ASN A 184 -46.94 0.99 64.20
N ILE A 185 -47.49 -0.09 64.76
CA ILE A 185 -47.09 -1.47 64.42
C ILE A 185 -47.51 -1.81 62.98
N GLY A 186 -48.74 -1.47 62.58
CA GLY A 186 -49.20 -1.67 61.20
C GLY A 186 -48.39 -0.88 60.18
N ALA A 187 -48.10 0.40 60.48
CA ALA A 187 -47.25 1.25 59.65
C ALA A 187 -45.79 0.72 59.56
N GLY A 188 -45.25 0.19 60.65
CA GLY A 188 -43.93 -0.45 60.67
C GLY A 188 -43.86 -1.68 59.76
N ILE A 189 -44.88 -2.55 59.81
CA ILE A 189 -44.95 -3.74 58.94
C ILE A 189 -45.06 -3.33 57.46
N ILE A 190 -45.90 -2.34 57.14
CA ILE A 190 -46.02 -1.81 55.77
C ILE A 190 -44.68 -1.20 55.30
N GLY A 191 -43.99 -0.45 56.16
CA GLY A 191 -42.67 0.11 55.87
C GLY A 191 -41.61 -0.97 55.56
N VAL A 192 -41.61 -2.07 56.31
CA VAL A 192 -40.73 -3.23 56.06
C VAL A 192 -41.07 -3.90 54.73
N ILE A 193 -42.36 -4.11 54.42
CA ILE A 193 -42.79 -4.70 53.13
C ILE A 193 -42.37 -3.81 51.96
N VAL A 194 -42.58 -2.48 52.05
CA VAL A 194 -42.15 -1.53 51.01
C VAL A 194 -40.63 -1.52 50.86
N ALA A 195 -39.87 -1.57 51.96
CA ALA A 195 -38.40 -1.65 51.91
C ALA A 195 -37.91 -2.94 51.22
N ILE A 196 -38.50 -4.10 51.55
CA ILE A 196 -38.14 -5.39 50.93
C ILE A 196 -38.54 -5.39 49.44
N SER A 197 -39.74 -4.92 49.09
CA SER A 197 -40.18 -4.81 47.69
C SER A 197 -39.31 -3.86 46.88
N GLY A 198 -38.92 -2.72 47.46
CA GLY A 198 -37.98 -1.78 46.85
C GLY A 198 -36.59 -2.35 46.66
N PHE A 199 -36.07 -3.11 47.65
CA PHE A 199 -34.78 -3.80 47.56
C PHE A 199 -34.77 -4.87 46.47
N LEU A 200 -35.82 -5.70 46.39
CA LEU A 200 -35.96 -6.71 45.33
C LEU A 200 -36.11 -6.08 43.93
N ALA A 201 -36.86 -4.98 43.82
CA ALA A 201 -36.94 -4.21 42.57
C ALA A 201 -35.58 -3.60 42.19
N PHE A 202 -34.82 -3.11 43.15
CA PHE A 202 -33.47 -2.55 42.94
C PHE A 202 -32.46 -3.61 42.51
N GLN A 203 -32.44 -4.80 43.15
CA GLN A 203 -31.59 -5.92 42.71
C GLN A 203 -31.95 -6.38 41.29
N ASN A 204 -33.25 -6.49 40.96
CA ASN A 204 -33.70 -6.90 39.63
C ASN A 204 -33.41 -5.81 38.57
N TYR A 205 -33.39 -4.53 38.97
CA TYR A 205 -32.92 -3.44 38.12
C TYR A 205 -31.41 -3.49 37.88
N GLN A 206 -30.60 -3.69 38.92
CA GLN A 206 -29.14 -3.85 38.79
C GLN A 206 -28.78 -5.05 37.90
N SER A 207 -29.36 -6.22 38.15
CA SER A 207 -29.10 -7.42 37.34
C SER A 207 -29.47 -7.23 35.86
N LYS A 208 -30.55 -6.50 35.55
CA LYS A 208 -30.89 -6.14 34.17
C LYS A 208 -29.91 -5.13 33.55
N ALA A 209 -29.41 -4.17 34.32
CA ALA A 209 -28.40 -3.23 33.85
C ALA A 209 -27.06 -3.94 33.55
N GLU A 210 -26.65 -4.89 34.40
CA GLU A 210 -25.49 -5.75 34.16
C GLU A 210 -25.69 -6.58 32.88
N LEU A 211 -26.80 -7.32 32.76
CA LEU A 211 -27.09 -8.14 31.58
C LEU A 211 -27.11 -7.32 30.28
N GLN A 212 -27.67 -6.10 30.31
CA GLN A 212 -27.68 -5.19 29.18
C GLN A 212 -26.26 -4.73 28.82
N SER A 213 -25.44 -4.38 29.81
CA SER A 213 -24.04 -3.97 29.59
C SER A 213 -23.19 -5.11 29.03
N GLU A 214 -23.43 -6.35 29.45
CA GLU A 214 -22.75 -7.54 28.95
C GLU A 214 -23.19 -7.90 27.52
N LEU A 215 -24.48 -7.79 27.23
CA LEU A 215 -25.02 -7.93 25.87
C LEU A 215 -24.45 -6.88 24.91
N ASP A 216 -24.38 -5.62 25.31
CA ASP A 216 -23.85 -4.55 24.45
C ASP A 216 -22.33 -4.63 24.28
N ARG A 217 -21.60 -5.03 25.33
CA ARG A 217 -20.18 -5.42 25.23
C ARG A 217 -19.97 -6.59 24.27
N SER A 218 -20.83 -7.62 24.32
CA SER A 218 -20.77 -8.78 23.42
C SER A 218 -21.03 -8.39 21.95
N LYS A 219 -22.00 -7.50 21.68
CA LYS A 219 -22.23 -6.93 20.34
C LYS A 219 -21.02 -6.14 19.84
N VAL A 220 -20.37 -5.35 20.69
CA VAL A 220 -19.15 -4.60 20.34
C VAL A 220 -18.01 -5.56 20.00
N GLU A 221 -17.83 -6.64 20.78
CA GLU A 221 -16.76 -7.62 20.54
C GLU A 221 -17.01 -8.44 19.26
N GLN A 222 -18.24 -8.89 19.03
CA GLN A 222 -18.64 -9.51 17.75
C GLN A 222 -18.48 -8.53 16.58
N GLY A 223 -18.81 -7.25 16.76
CA GLY A 223 -18.62 -6.21 15.75
C GLY A 223 -17.15 -6.04 15.35
N LYS A 224 -16.22 -6.06 16.32
CA LYS A 224 -14.77 -6.08 16.06
C LYS A 224 -14.35 -7.34 15.31
N GLN A 225 -14.75 -8.52 15.79
CA GLN A 225 -14.39 -9.79 15.14
C GLN A 225 -14.91 -9.88 13.71
N ILE A 226 -16.12 -9.39 13.43
CA ILE A 226 -16.67 -9.30 12.07
C ILE A 226 -15.91 -8.27 11.23
N ALA A 227 -15.48 -7.14 11.80
CA ALA A 227 -14.63 -6.18 11.11
C ALA A 227 -13.24 -6.76 10.76
N GLU A 228 -12.60 -7.47 11.69
CA GLU A 228 -11.32 -8.16 11.47
C GLU A 228 -11.44 -9.32 10.47
N LEU A 229 -12.52 -10.10 10.51
CA LEU A 229 -12.81 -11.14 9.51
C LEU A 229 -13.03 -10.55 8.12
N ASN A 230 -13.67 -9.39 8.00
CA ASN A 230 -13.85 -8.71 6.71
C ASN A 230 -12.55 -8.03 6.23
N ALA A 231 -11.73 -7.49 7.13
CA ALA A 231 -10.44 -6.86 6.80
C ALA A 231 -9.39 -7.90 6.36
N ASN A 232 -9.41 -9.10 6.94
CA ASN A 232 -8.54 -10.21 6.56
C ASN A 232 -9.14 -11.12 5.46
N LYS A 233 -10.26 -10.72 4.85
CA LYS A 233 -10.90 -11.49 3.78
C LYS A 233 -10.19 -11.25 2.45
N ALA A 234 -9.56 -12.30 1.90
CA ALA A 234 -9.04 -12.31 0.54
C ALA A 234 -10.11 -11.84 -0.48
N LEU A 235 -9.77 -10.80 -1.24
CA LEU A 235 -10.58 -10.23 -2.31
C LEU A 235 -10.44 -11.08 -3.58
N SER A 236 -11.55 -11.27 -4.31
CA SER A 236 -11.46 -11.88 -5.65
C SER A 236 -10.91 -10.86 -6.65
N SER A 237 -10.32 -11.33 -7.77
CA SER A 237 -9.91 -10.45 -8.88
C SER A 237 -11.06 -9.55 -9.38
N SER A 238 -12.32 -10.00 -9.26
CA SER A 238 -13.51 -9.21 -9.60
C SER A 238 -13.72 -8.04 -8.64
N ASP A 239 -13.43 -8.23 -7.35
CA ASP A 239 -13.62 -7.19 -6.33
C ASP A 239 -12.48 -6.16 -6.38
N ILE A 240 -11.23 -6.63 -6.54
CA ILE A 240 -10.08 -5.76 -6.81
C ILE A 240 -10.34 -4.93 -8.07
N PHE A 241 -10.90 -5.52 -9.14
CA PHE A 241 -11.26 -4.80 -10.38
C PHE A 241 -12.35 -3.74 -10.17
N LYS A 242 -13.40 -4.03 -9.41
CA LYS A 242 -14.44 -3.02 -9.06
C LYS A 242 -13.85 -1.84 -8.28
N SER A 243 -12.90 -2.10 -7.39
CA SER A 243 -12.27 -1.08 -6.55
C SER A 243 -11.21 -0.24 -7.28
N PHE A 244 -10.37 -0.87 -8.10
CA PHE A 244 -9.14 -0.26 -8.62
C PHE A 244 -9.02 -0.22 -10.15
N GLY A 245 -9.98 -0.79 -10.89
CA GLY A 245 -10.01 -0.71 -12.35
C GLY A 245 -9.94 0.74 -12.85
N ASN A 246 -10.72 1.64 -12.24
CA ASN A 246 -10.73 3.08 -12.54
C ASN A 246 -9.42 3.82 -12.24
N ALA A 247 -8.50 3.22 -11.46
CA ALA A 247 -7.18 3.77 -11.14
C ALA A 247 -6.05 3.16 -11.99
N THR A 248 -6.34 2.13 -12.79
CA THR A 248 -5.42 1.60 -13.82
C THR A 248 -5.61 2.41 -15.09
N VAL A 249 -4.55 2.84 -15.77
CA VAL A 249 -4.61 3.78 -16.90
C VAL A 249 -3.87 3.26 -18.13
N PHE A 250 -4.35 3.60 -19.32
CA PHE A 250 -3.66 3.31 -20.58
C PHE A 250 -2.65 4.41 -20.85
N ILE A 251 -1.46 4.05 -21.34
CA ILE A 251 -0.38 4.99 -21.66
C ILE A 251 0.03 4.79 -23.10
N GLU A 252 0.08 5.89 -23.85
CA GLU A 252 0.62 5.95 -25.20
C GLU A 252 1.84 6.89 -25.20
N SER A 253 2.91 6.49 -25.87
CA SER A 253 4.15 7.28 -25.93
C SER A 253 4.76 7.24 -27.32
N SER A 254 5.44 8.31 -27.67
CA SER A 254 6.41 8.31 -28.76
C SER A 254 7.58 9.19 -28.36
N TRP A 255 8.80 8.77 -28.68
CA TRP A 255 10.01 9.49 -28.28
C TRP A 255 11.02 9.58 -29.42
N LYS A 256 11.90 10.57 -29.34
CA LYS A 256 13.04 10.74 -30.24
C LYS A 256 14.32 11.13 -29.51
N LEU A 257 15.45 10.81 -30.11
CA LEU A 257 16.78 11.21 -29.63
C LEU A 257 17.13 12.61 -30.16
N ILE A 258 17.60 13.51 -29.30
CA ILE A 258 17.88 14.93 -29.57
C ILE A 258 19.35 15.26 -29.27
N HIS A 259 19.97 16.05 -30.14
CA HIS A 259 21.25 16.70 -29.92
C HIS A 259 21.04 18.03 -29.18
N ILE A 260 21.33 18.06 -27.88
CA ILE A 260 21.05 19.20 -27.00
C ILE A 260 21.59 20.55 -27.53
N PRO A 261 22.85 20.65 -28.02
CA PRO A 261 23.41 21.93 -28.46
C PRO A 261 22.73 22.58 -29.69
N THR A 262 21.96 21.83 -30.48
CA THR A 262 21.29 22.36 -31.69
C THR A 262 19.77 22.15 -31.70
N GLY A 263 19.22 21.38 -30.76
CA GLY A 263 17.81 20.97 -30.76
C GLY A 263 17.41 20.03 -31.91
N LYS A 264 18.33 19.66 -32.81
CA LYS A 264 18.07 18.73 -33.91
C LYS A 264 17.79 17.32 -33.38
N GLN A 265 16.94 16.57 -34.10
CA GLN A 265 16.83 15.12 -33.92
C GLN A 265 18.11 14.42 -34.37
N ILE A 266 18.42 13.29 -33.73
CA ILE A 266 19.51 12.39 -34.06
C ILE A 266 18.96 11.20 -34.86
N PHE A 267 19.71 10.80 -35.87
CA PHE A 267 19.38 9.72 -36.80
C PHE A 267 20.47 8.64 -36.75
N GLN A 268 20.10 7.38 -36.98
CA GLN A 268 21.07 6.39 -37.44
C GLN A 268 21.37 6.67 -38.91
N LYS A 269 22.65 6.87 -39.22
CA LYS A 269 23.13 7.04 -40.59
C LYS A 269 22.72 5.84 -41.45
N ALA A 270 22.15 6.13 -42.61
CA ALA A 270 21.90 5.16 -43.67
C ALA A 270 22.58 5.62 -44.97
N GLY A 271 23.14 4.69 -45.74
CA GLY A 271 23.86 5.03 -46.96
C GLY A 271 24.61 3.85 -47.58
N CYS A 272 25.21 4.08 -48.74
CA CYS A 272 26.00 3.11 -49.48
C CYS A 272 27.49 3.17 -49.13
N VAL A 273 28.25 2.09 -49.36
CA VAL A 273 29.70 2.19 -49.49
C VAL A 273 30.03 2.84 -50.83
N THR A 274 30.93 3.83 -50.82
CA THR A 274 31.32 4.56 -52.03
C THR A 274 32.74 4.22 -52.48
N LYS A 275 32.97 4.21 -53.79
CA LYS A 275 34.28 4.07 -54.42
C LYS A 275 34.41 5.12 -55.52
N ALA A 276 35.46 5.94 -55.46
CA ALA A 276 35.64 7.10 -56.35
C ALA A 276 34.37 7.99 -56.45
N GLY A 277 33.72 8.26 -55.31
CA GLY A 277 32.52 9.11 -55.22
C GLY A 277 31.20 8.48 -55.66
N LYS A 278 31.20 7.25 -56.21
CA LYS A 278 29.98 6.54 -56.62
C LYS A 278 29.60 5.47 -55.58
N CYS A 279 28.30 5.32 -55.30
CA CYS A 279 27.81 4.15 -54.58
C CYS A 279 28.16 2.86 -55.34
N ILE A 280 28.69 1.87 -54.64
CA ILE A 280 28.92 0.51 -55.16
C ILE A 280 28.09 -0.55 -54.41
N THR A 281 27.23 -0.12 -53.50
CA THR A 281 26.26 -0.96 -52.77
C THR A 281 24.90 -0.27 -52.73
N GLU A 282 23.88 -1.03 -52.35
CA GLU A 282 22.61 -0.50 -51.84
C GLU A 282 22.82 0.41 -50.61
N SER A 283 21.82 1.22 -50.30
CA SER A 283 21.77 1.99 -49.05
C SER A 283 21.34 1.09 -47.89
N ARG A 284 22.10 1.10 -46.79
CA ARG A 284 21.87 0.26 -45.60
C ARG A 284 22.16 1.04 -44.32
N PRO A 285 21.63 0.62 -43.15
CA PRO A 285 21.98 1.21 -41.86
C PRO A 285 23.47 1.06 -41.53
N TRP A 286 24.04 2.07 -40.89
CA TRP A 286 25.42 2.10 -40.44
C TRP A 286 25.51 1.89 -38.92
N TYR A 287 26.55 1.16 -38.52
CA TYR A 287 26.90 0.84 -37.15
C TYR A 287 28.38 1.20 -36.94
N ILE A 288 28.79 1.41 -35.69
CA ILE A 288 30.16 1.74 -35.32
C ILE A 288 30.60 0.85 -34.16
N TYR A 289 31.80 0.26 -34.28
CA TYR A 289 32.46 -0.48 -33.21
C TYR A 289 33.51 0.40 -32.55
N ILE A 290 33.33 0.63 -31.26
CA ILE A 290 34.19 1.45 -30.41
C ILE A 290 34.25 0.85 -28.99
N ASP A 291 35.44 0.81 -28.39
CA ASP A 291 35.71 0.37 -27.02
C ASP A 291 34.99 -0.94 -26.62
N GLY A 292 35.17 -1.98 -27.44
CA GLY A 292 34.56 -3.30 -27.21
C GLY A 292 33.08 -3.43 -27.58
N THR A 293 32.39 -2.32 -27.85
CA THR A 293 30.94 -2.25 -28.05
C THR A 293 30.53 -1.85 -29.47
N VAL A 294 29.34 -2.25 -29.90
CA VAL A 294 28.70 -1.79 -31.15
C VAL A 294 27.49 -0.93 -30.83
N GLU A 295 27.37 0.20 -31.53
CA GLU A 295 26.19 1.06 -31.52
C GLU A 295 25.79 1.50 -32.94
N PRO A 296 24.55 1.99 -33.16
CA PRO A 296 24.18 2.69 -34.39
C PRO A 296 25.12 3.87 -34.65
N PHE A 297 25.54 4.06 -35.90
CA PHE A 297 26.32 5.25 -36.27
C PHE A 297 25.39 6.46 -36.25
N LEU A 298 25.47 7.27 -35.19
CA LEU A 298 24.61 8.44 -35.02
C LEU A 298 25.08 9.65 -35.84
N ASP A 299 24.11 10.40 -36.38
CA ASP A 299 24.28 11.62 -37.17
C ASP A 299 23.15 12.64 -36.85
N ILE A 300 23.31 13.92 -37.23
CA ILE A 300 22.33 15.00 -37.00
C ILE A 300 21.75 15.60 -38.28
N ASP A 301 22.24 15.21 -39.45
CA ASP A 301 21.81 15.82 -40.72
C ASP A 301 20.78 14.98 -41.49
N SER A 302 20.96 13.65 -41.59
CA SER A 302 19.94 12.75 -42.14
C SER A 302 20.18 11.27 -41.81
N GLY A 303 19.13 10.45 -41.89
CA GLY A 303 19.20 9.00 -41.70
C GLY A 303 17.85 8.40 -41.31
N LEU A 304 17.89 7.21 -40.70
CA LEU A 304 16.74 6.60 -40.04
C LEU A 304 16.52 7.29 -38.68
N PRO A 305 15.33 7.80 -38.35
CA PRO A 305 15.12 8.51 -37.08
C PRO A 305 15.33 7.56 -35.89
N ILE A 306 16.13 7.96 -34.89
CA ILE A 306 16.15 7.24 -33.61
C ILE A 306 14.94 7.72 -32.79
N GLY A 307 14.02 6.79 -32.59
CA GLY A 307 12.79 6.95 -31.83
C GLY A 307 11.92 5.71 -31.96
N GLU A 308 10.92 5.57 -31.08
CA GLU A 308 9.92 4.51 -31.13
C GLU A 308 8.60 5.02 -30.56
N SER A 309 7.48 4.50 -31.08
CA SER A 309 6.15 4.71 -30.52
C SER A 309 5.67 3.41 -29.91
N GLY A 310 5.12 3.46 -28.70
CA GLY A 310 4.66 2.29 -27.96
C GLY A 310 3.54 2.61 -26.99
N SER A 311 2.90 1.56 -26.49
CA SER A 311 1.84 1.67 -25.50
C SER A 311 2.07 0.72 -24.32
N GLY A 312 1.45 1.08 -23.20
CA GLY A 312 1.56 0.37 -21.94
C GLY A 312 0.39 0.69 -21.02
N SER A 313 0.56 0.28 -19.77
CA SER A 313 -0.35 0.50 -18.67
C SER A 313 0.36 1.32 -17.59
N GLY A 314 -0.41 1.92 -16.70
CA GLY A 314 0.07 2.49 -15.44
C GLY A 314 -1.00 2.42 -14.38
N PHE A 315 -0.70 2.93 -13.19
CA PHE A 315 -1.70 3.08 -12.14
C PHE A 315 -1.47 4.32 -11.28
N VAL A 316 -2.56 4.98 -10.89
CA VAL A 316 -2.54 6.19 -10.07
C VAL A 316 -2.17 5.83 -8.63
N VAL A 317 -1.10 6.47 -8.13
CA VAL A 317 -0.56 6.26 -6.78
C VAL A 317 -0.81 7.42 -5.82
N GLU A 318 -1.08 8.63 -6.34
CA GLU A 318 -1.51 9.77 -5.52
C GLU A 318 -2.68 10.52 -6.16
N PRO A 319 -3.63 11.07 -5.37
CA PRO A 319 -4.87 11.62 -5.93
C PRO A 319 -4.67 12.85 -6.83
N GLY A 320 -3.52 13.51 -6.71
CA GLY A 320 -3.13 14.65 -7.55
C GLY A 320 -2.61 14.29 -8.95
N GLY A 321 -2.61 13.01 -9.34
CA GLY A 321 -2.23 12.60 -10.70
C GLY A 321 -0.84 11.99 -10.87
N PHE A 322 -0.17 11.59 -9.80
CA PHE A 322 1.04 10.78 -9.91
C PHE A 322 0.70 9.33 -10.26
N ILE A 323 1.39 8.78 -11.24
CA ILE A 323 1.17 7.46 -11.83
C ILE A 323 2.50 6.71 -11.91
N LEU A 324 2.51 5.44 -11.48
CA LEU A 324 3.62 4.53 -11.73
C LEU A 324 3.40 3.74 -13.02
N THR A 325 4.49 3.46 -13.73
CA THR A 325 4.57 2.59 -14.91
C THR A 325 6.02 2.09 -15.08
N ASN A 326 6.34 1.38 -16.16
CA ASN A 326 7.73 0.96 -16.45
C ASN A 326 8.57 2.09 -17.05
N ARG A 327 9.89 2.02 -16.83
CA ARG A 327 10.87 2.93 -17.46
C ARG A 327 10.88 2.76 -18.98
N HIS A 328 10.71 1.54 -19.48
CA HIS A 328 10.59 1.29 -20.92
C HIS A 328 9.31 1.83 -21.57
N VAL A 329 8.27 2.16 -20.80
CA VAL A 329 7.01 2.76 -21.30
C VAL A 329 7.09 4.28 -21.34
N ALA A 330 7.59 4.93 -20.28
CA ALA A 330 7.59 6.40 -20.19
C ALA A 330 8.90 7.08 -20.65
N ALA A 331 10.00 6.32 -20.77
CA ALA A 331 11.35 6.85 -20.99
C ALA A 331 12.26 5.85 -21.74
N SER A 332 11.79 5.30 -22.87
CA SER A 332 12.42 4.12 -23.52
C SER A 332 13.87 4.34 -23.99
N TRP A 333 14.31 5.59 -24.18
CA TRP A 333 15.73 5.92 -24.43
C TRP A 333 16.68 5.59 -23.25
N LEU A 334 16.13 5.22 -22.10
CA LEU A 334 16.83 4.75 -20.90
C LEU A 334 16.82 3.21 -20.76
N THR A 335 16.31 2.47 -21.76
CA THR A 335 16.40 1.01 -21.83
C THR A 335 17.15 0.55 -23.08
N GLN A 336 17.39 -0.77 -23.19
CA GLN A 336 18.00 -1.39 -24.36
C GLN A 336 17.07 -1.28 -25.57
N ASN A 337 17.57 -0.73 -26.69
CA ASN A 337 16.88 -0.85 -27.97
C ASN A 337 17.29 -2.17 -28.66
N ARG A 338 16.37 -2.78 -29.42
CA ARG A 338 16.57 -4.02 -30.18
C ARG A 338 16.00 -3.94 -31.61
N ASN A 339 15.36 -2.83 -31.97
CA ASN A 339 14.71 -2.60 -33.25
C ASN A 339 15.72 -2.12 -34.30
N PHE A 340 16.58 -3.04 -34.74
CA PHE A 340 17.67 -2.77 -35.68
C PHE A 340 17.45 -3.47 -37.02
N SER A 341 17.75 -2.78 -38.13
CA SER A 341 17.68 -3.35 -39.47
C SER A 341 19.01 -3.96 -39.91
N PHE A 342 18.94 -5.09 -40.62
CA PHE A 342 20.10 -5.84 -41.14
C PHE A 342 19.80 -6.35 -42.57
N PRO A 343 20.82 -6.57 -43.42
CA PRO A 343 22.25 -6.30 -43.18
C PRO A 343 22.58 -4.81 -43.14
N GLY A 344 23.63 -4.45 -42.42
CA GLY A 344 24.17 -3.10 -42.31
C GLY A 344 25.66 -3.01 -42.64
N PHE A 345 26.24 -1.83 -42.48
CA PHE A 345 27.68 -1.60 -42.55
C PHE A 345 28.24 -1.32 -41.16
N LEU A 346 29.29 -2.04 -40.75
CA LEU A 346 30.01 -1.80 -39.49
C LEU A 346 31.31 -1.06 -39.77
N VAL A 347 31.44 0.12 -39.17
CA VAL A 347 32.70 0.87 -39.11
C VAL A 347 33.50 0.38 -37.92
N VAL A 348 34.64 -0.27 -38.16
CA VAL A 348 35.55 -0.73 -37.11
C VAL A 348 36.62 0.34 -36.90
N CYS A 349 36.55 1.06 -35.77
CA CYS A 349 37.49 2.13 -35.45
C CYS A 349 38.82 1.56 -34.94
N GLY A 350 39.95 2.04 -35.47
CA GLY A 350 41.30 1.69 -35.04
C GLY A 350 41.95 2.70 -34.09
N ASP A 351 41.24 3.78 -33.75
CA ASP A 351 41.61 4.80 -32.77
C ASP A 351 40.35 5.43 -32.15
N GLU A 352 40.49 6.09 -30.99
CA GLU A 352 39.42 6.71 -30.21
C GLU A 352 38.58 7.73 -30.99
N ASN A 353 39.17 8.36 -32.02
CA ASN A 353 38.51 9.36 -32.86
C ASN A 353 38.00 8.78 -34.19
N CYS A 354 38.04 7.45 -34.35
CA CYS A 354 37.65 6.70 -35.54
C CYS A 354 38.25 7.24 -36.86
N SER A 355 39.48 7.77 -36.78
CA SER A 355 40.19 8.38 -37.91
C SER A 355 40.66 7.27 -38.87
N LYS A 356 41.42 6.31 -38.34
CA LYS A 356 41.67 5.02 -39.00
C LYS A 356 40.46 4.11 -38.75
N HIS A 357 39.91 3.56 -39.81
CA HIS A 357 38.75 2.68 -39.72
C HIS A 357 38.65 1.75 -40.94
N GLU A 358 38.10 0.56 -40.72
CA GLU A 358 37.71 -0.39 -41.76
C GLU A 358 36.17 -0.46 -41.84
N ILE A 359 35.64 -0.96 -42.97
CA ILE A 359 34.21 -1.14 -43.19
C ILE A 359 33.93 -2.62 -43.50
N ALA A 360 33.13 -3.25 -42.66
CA ALA A 360 32.64 -4.62 -42.83
C ALA A 360 31.12 -4.64 -43.07
N GLU A 361 30.58 -5.75 -43.57
CA GLU A 361 29.13 -6.00 -43.56
C GLU A 361 28.72 -6.60 -42.20
N LEU A 362 27.65 -6.07 -41.60
CA LEU A 362 27.06 -6.61 -40.38
C LEU A 362 25.77 -7.36 -40.71
N ARG A 363 25.79 -8.69 -40.52
CA ARG A 363 24.64 -9.59 -40.74
C ARG A 363 24.03 -9.98 -39.40
N TYR A 364 22.72 -10.20 -39.37
CA TYR A 364 22.05 -10.71 -38.18
C TYR A 364 22.35 -12.20 -38.02
N GLU A 365 23.15 -12.50 -37.00
CA GLU A 365 23.62 -13.84 -36.65
C GLU A 365 23.54 -13.95 -35.12
N LYS A 366 22.85 -14.98 -34.60
CA LYS A 366 22.49 -15.05 -33.18
C LYS A 366 23.71 -15.03 -32.24
N ASP A 367 24.77 -15.73 -32.64
CA ASP A 367 25.98 -15.94 -31.83
C ASP A 367 27.09 -14.93 -32.17
N ASN A 368 26.79 -13.92 -33.00
CA ASN A 368 27.75 -12.90 -33.40
C ASN A 368 27.89 -11.82 -32.31
N LYS A 369 29.10 -11.69 -31.74
CA LYS A 369 29.43 -10.74 -30.66
C LYS A 369 29.00 -9.29 -30.93
N TYR A 370 28.98 -8.87 -32.20
CA TYR A 370 28.57 -7.51 -32.58
C TYR A 370 27.06 -7.31 -32.44
N ILE A 371 26.26 -8.34 -32.77
CA ILE A 371 24.80 -8.35 -32.59
C ILE A 371 24.45 -8.43 -31.11
N ALA A 372 25.16 -9.27 -30.33
CA ALA A 372 24.99 -9.36 -28.89
C ALA A 372 25.26 -8.02 -28.18
N SER A 373 26.34 -7.32 -28.54
CA SER A 373 26.62 -5.97 -28.02
C SER A 373 25.56 -4.96 -28.44
N LEU A 374 25.17 -4.93 -29.72
CA LEU A 374 24.22 -3.97 -30.25
C LEU A 374 22.83 -4.10 -29.60
N ASN A 375 22.36 -5.33 -29.33
CA ASN A 375 21.12 -5.61 -28.61
C ASN A 375 21.14 -5.17 -27.12
N SER A 376 22.28 -4.71 -26.61
CA SER A 376 22.43 -4.12 -25.27
C SER A 376 22.58 -2.59 -25.28
N TRP A 377 22.58 -1.96 -26.46
CA TRP A 377 22.75 -0.51 -26.60
C TRP A 377 21.56 0.27 -26.02
N VAL A 378 21.88 1.29 -25.21
CA VAL A 378 20.91 2.19 -24.59
C VAL A 378 21.08 3.58 -25.24
N PRO A 379 20.05 4.17 -25.90
CA PRO A 379 20.20 5.39 -26.69
C PRO A 379 20.78 6.60 -25.91
N SER A 380 20.43 6.74 -24.63
CA SER A 380 20.97 7.78 -23.73
C SER A 380 22.41 7.56 -23.24
N LYS A 381 23.02 6.42 -23.57
CA LYS A 381 24.40 6.03 -23.21
C LYS A 381 25.31 5.88 -24.43
N SER A 382 24.87 6.40 -25.58
CA SER A 382 25.66 6.38 -26.83
C SER A 382 27.02 7.05 -26.65
N LYS A 383 28.05 6.51 -27.29
CA LYS A 383 29.44 7.00 -27.16
C LYS A 383 29.83 7.99 -28.26
N MET A 384 29.28 7.85 -29.46
CA MET A 384 29.69 8.58 -30.66
C MET A 384 28.54 9.37 -31.31
N LEU A 385 28.89 10.52 -31.90
CA LEU A 385 28.01 11.28 -32.81
C LEU A 385 28.85 11.89 -33.94
N GLY A 386 28.53 11.59 -35.20
CA GLY A 386 29.28 12.12 -36.35
C GLY A 386 30.78 11.77 -36.33
N LYS A 387 31.13 10.55 -35.86
CA LYS A 387 32.49 10.06 -35.54
C LYS A 387 33.22 10.77 -34.38
N LYS A 388 32.58 11.65 -33.61
CA LYS A 388 33.20 12.31 -32.45
C LYS A 388 32.75 11.67 -31.15
N PRO A 389 33.67 11.42 -30.19
CA PRO A 389 33.31 11.03 -28.84
C PRO A 389 32.38 12.05 -28.17
N LEU A 390 31.40 11.55 -27.41
CA LEU A 390 30.45 12.35 -26.66
C LEU A 390 30.97 12.61 -25.24
N HIS A 391 31.19 13.88 -24.92
CA HIS A 391 31.62 14.32 -23.59
C HIS A 391 30.51 15.12 -22.89
N GLY A 392 30.04 14.63 -21.75
CA GLY A 392 28.92 15.24 -21.01
C GLY A 392 27.56 15.01 -21.68
N LYS A 393 26.53 15.72 -21.19
CA LYS A 393 25.14 15.54 -21.65
C LYS A 393 24.86 16.28 -22.96
N ILE A 394 25.41 15.76 -24.06
CA ILE A 394 25.20 16.26 -25.43
C ILE A 394 23.96 15.62 -26.09
N VAL A 395 23.61 14.39 -25.68
CA VAL A 395 22.51 13.59 -26.23
C VAL A 395 21.44 13.38 -25.16
N GLU A 396 20.17 13.48 -25.55
CA GLU A 396 19.02 13.28 -24.67
C GLU A 396 17.83 12.73 -25.47
N GLY A 397 17.14 11.72 -24.94
CA GLY A 397 15.84 11.32 -25.48
C GLY A 397 14.72 12.17 -24.87
N ARG A 398 13.69 12.45 -25.67
CA ARG A 398 12.50 13.20 -25.25
C ARG A 398 11.26 12.54 -25.84
N ASN A 399 10.17 12.53 -25.06
CA ASN A 399 8.85 12.21 -25.60
C ASN A 399 8.41 13.32 -26.57
N ASP A 400 7.92 12.92 -27.74
CA ASP A 400 7.10 13.74 -28.64
C ASP A 400 5.66 13.84 -28.12
N TYR A 401 5.14 12.73 -27.57
CA TYR A 401 3.97 12.71 -26.71
C TYR A 401 4.13 11.62 -25.64
N LEU A 402 3.45 11.81 -24.51
CA LEU A 402 3.31 10.84 -23.42
C LEU A 402 1.92 11.07 -22.86
N ASP A 403 0.94 10.35 -23.39
CA ASP A 403 -0.48 10.58 -23.14
C ASP A 403 -1.03 9.46 -22.26
N VAL A 404 -1.85 9.85 -21.28
CA VAL A 404 -2.56 8.94 -20.38
C VAL A 404 -4.04 9.00 -20.70
N THR A 405 -4.67 7.85 -20.91
CA THR A 405 -6.13 7.74 -21.09
C THR A 405 -6.74 6.92 -19.96
N PHE A 406 -7.77 7.46 -19.32
CA PHE A 406 -8.45 6.80 -18.20
C PHE A 406 -9.50 5.80 -18.69
N PRO A 407 -9.76 4.73 -17.92
CA PRO A 407 -10.79 3.72 -18.23
C PRO A 407 -12.11 4.34 -18.67
N LYS A 408 -12.67 3.83 -19.77
CA LYS A 408 -14.00 4.22 -20.27
C LYS A 408 -14.10 5.69 -20.70
N THR A 409 -12.96 6.37 -20.88
CA THR A 409 -12.87 7.71 -21.48
C THR A 409 -12.16 7.64 -22.84
N GLY A 410 -12.50 8.54 -23.75
CA GLY A 410 -11.73 8.78 -24.99
C GLY A 410 -10.85 10.04 -24.90
N LEU A 411 -10.43 10.42 -23.69
CA LEU A 411 -9.67 11.64 -23.42
C LEU A 411 -8.21 11.30 -23.12
N ARG A 412 -7.34 11.55 -24.09
CA ARG A 412 -5.90 11.61 -23.88
C ARG A 412 -5.54 12.84 -23.06
N ILE A 413 -4.83 12.63 -21.95
CA ILE A 413 -4.35 13.67 -21.05
C ILE A 413 -2.82 13.64 -21.12
N PRO A 414 -2.16 14.71 -21.59
CA PRO A 414 -0.71 14.79 -21.60
C PRO A 414 -0.11 14.61 -20.21
N ALA A 415 0.95 13.83 -20.11
CA ALA A 415 1.68 13.55 -18.89
C ALA A 415 3.15 13.97 -19.00
N HIS A 416 3.75 14.20 -17.84
CA HIS A 416 5.14 14.62 -17.71
C HIS A 416 5.93 13.58 -16.93
N LEU A 417 7.13 13.24 -17.42
CA LEU A 417 8.05 12.34 -16.75
C LEU A 417 8.65 13.04 -15.52
N VAL A 418 8.36 12.54 -14.32
CA VAL A 418 8.80 13.14 -13.05
C VAL A 418 10.17 12.58 -12.65
N ARG A 419 10.28 11.24 -12.65
CA ARG A 419 11.48 10.51 -12.23
C ARG A 419 11.47 9.11 -12.82
N VAL A 420 12.65 8.53 -12.96
CA VAL A 420 12.86 7.10 -13.23
C VAL A 420 13.65 6.46 -12.10
N SER A 421 13.51 5.16 -11.92
CA SER A 421 14.46 4.40 -11.10
C SER A 421 15.75 4.19 -11.89
N ASP A 422 16.90 4.31 -11.22
CA ASP A 422 18.20 3.92 -11.77
C ASP A 422 18.38 2.40 -11.73
N SER A 423 17.96 1.76 -10.63
CA SER A 423 18.13 0.33 -10.34
C SER A 423 17.13 -0.58 -11.05
N ALA A 424 15.93 -0.11 -11.38
CA ALA A 424 14.84 -0.94 -11.85
C ALA A 424 14.06 -0.33 -13.04
N ASP A 425 13.26 -1.15 -13.73
CA ASP A 425 12.40 -0.74 -14.84
C ASP A 425 11.12 -0.04 -14.34
N VAL A 426 11.27 1.10 -13.66
CA VAL A 426 10.16 1.88 -13.09
C VAL A 426 10.28 3.36 -13.44
N ALA A 427 9.15 3.99 -13.76
CA ALA A 427 9.01 5.43 -13.94
C ALA A 427 7.80 5.97 -13.15
N LEU A 428 7.95 7.21 -12.68
CA LEU A 428 6.91 8.04 -12.10
C LEU A 428 6.56 9.14 -13.10
N ILE A 429 5.30 9.22 -13.49
CA ILE A 429 4.77 10.26 -14.39
C ILE A 429 3.65 11.04 -13.69
N LYS A 430 3.34 12.24 -14.19
CA LYS A 430 2.33 13.15 -13.64
C LYS A 430 1.37 13.59 -14.73
N VAL A 431 0.07 13.42 -14.51
CA VAL A 431 -1.00 14.13 -15.25
C VAL A 431 -1.50 15.31 -14.43
N ASP A 432 -1.82 16.42 -15.10
CA ASP A 432 -2.43 17.59 -14.46
C ASP A 432 -3.95 17.59 -14.72
N VAL A 433 -4.72 17.27 -13.67
CA VAL A 433 -6.18 17.14 -13.71
C VAL A 433 -6.82 17.99 -12.60
N PRO A 434 -8.01 18.59 -12.85
CA PRO A 434 -8.67 19.47 -11.88
C PRO A 434 -9.46 18.73 -10.80
N GLN A 435 -9.54 17.40 -10.86
CA GLN A 435 -10.29 16.56 -9.92
C GLN A 435 -9.36 15.53 -9.27
N SER A 436 -9.62 15.23 -8.00
CA SER A 436 -8.95 14.16 -7.26
C SER A 436 -9.23 12.80 -7.90
N LEU A 437 -8.18 12.07 -8.27
CA LEU A 437 -8.30 10.76 -8.89
C LEU A 437 -8.47 9.63 -7.86
N PRO A 438 -9.08 8.49 -8.25
CA PRO A 438 -8.98 7.25 -7.47
C PRO A 438 -7.52 6.76 -7.47
N VAL A 439 -7.07 6.22 -6.34
CA VAL A 439 -5.71 5.70 -6.15
C VAL A 439 -5.72 4.21 -5.80
N VAL A 440 -4.66 3.50 -6.18
CA VAL A 440 -4.37 2.18 -5.62
C VAL A 440 -3.66 2.32 -4.27
N GLN A 441 -3.75 1.29 -3.43
CA GLN A 441 -2.90 1.17 -2.24
C GLN A 441 -1.68 0.29 -2.58
N MET A 442 -0.48 0.69 -2.17
CA MET A 442 0.75 -0.09 -2.34
C MET A 442 1.06 -0.87 -1.06
N SER A 443 1.56 -2.10 -1.19
CA SER A 443 1.92 -2.93 -0.04
C SER A 443 3.09 -2.34 0.74
N SER A 444 2.98 -2.31 2.07
CA SER A 444 4.09 -2.06 2.99
C SER A 444 4.88 -3.33 3.32
N GLU A 445 4.39 -4.52 2.97
CA GLU A 445 5.01 -5.83 3.23
C GLU A 445 6.01 -6.16 2.10
N ASP A 446 7.29 -6.41 2.43
CA ASP A 446 8.31 -6.86 1.45
C ASP A 446 8.23 -8.37 1.14
N ALA A 447 7.60 -9.14 2.02
CA ALA A 447 7.58 -10.60 1.98
C ALA A 447 6.50 -11.13 1.02
N VAL A 448 6.81 -11.10 -0.27
CA VAL A 448 6.09 -11.88 -1.30
C VAL A 448 6.69 -13.28 -1.36
N THR A 449 5.85 -14.31 -1.50
CA THR A 449 6.25 -15.72 -1.55
C THR A 449 5.78 -16.44 -2.82
N ALA A 450 6.39 -17.57 -3.16
CA ALA A 450 5.95 -18.38 -4.30
C ALA A 450 4.68 -19.16 -3.92
N GLY A 451 3.62 -18.99 -4.72
CA GLY A 451 2.28 -19.48 -4.44
C GLY A 451 1.26 -18.37 -4.14
N ASP A 452 1.71 -17.19 -3.68
CA ASP A 452 0.84 -16.04 -3.37
C ASP A 452 -0.12 -15.74 -4.52
N ALA A 453 -1.41 -15.59 -4.20
CA ALA A 453 -2.45 -15.25 -5.18
C ALA A 453 -2.32 -13.78 -5.58
N ILE A 454 -2.41 -13.52 -6.89
CA ILE A 454 -2.28 -12.19 -7.48
C ILE A 454 -3.38 -11.87 -8.47
N THR A 455 -3.58 -10.57 -8.68
CA THR A 455 -4.43 -10.04 -9.74
C THR A 455 -3.66 -8.97 -10.51
N VAL A 456 -3.51 -9.16 -11.82
CA VAL A 456 -2.90 -8.20 -12.74
C VAL A 456 -4.02 -7.39 -13.42
N MET A 457 -3.80 -6.10 -13.64
CA MET A 457 -4.61 -5.30 -14.56
C MET A 457 -3.75 -4.60 -15.60
N GLY A 458 -4.33 -4.33 -16.77
CA GLY A 458 -3.65 -3.64 -17.85
C GLY A 458 -4.39 -3.73 -19.18
N TYR A 459 -3.78 -3.16 -20.21
CA TYR A 459 -4.35 -3.01 -21.55
C TYR A 459 -3.55 -3.84 -22.57
N PRO A 460 -3.85 -5.14 -22.71
CA PRO A 460 -3.11 -5.98 -23.63
C PRO A 460 -3.54 -5.66 -25.06
N GLY A 461 -2.60 -5.26 -25.92
CA GLY A 461 -2.81 -4.90 -27.33
C GLY A 461 -3.21 -6.06 -28.26
N VAL A 462 -3.82 -7.11 -27.70
CA VAL A 462 -4.52 -8.21 -28.39
C VAL A 462 -5.96 -8.37 -27.90
N SER A 463 -6.39 -7.55 -26.93
CA SER A 463 -7.80 -7.38 -26.58
C SER A 463 -8.52 -6.67 -27.72
N PRO A 464 -9.79 -6.99 -28.02
CA PRO A 464 -10.59 -6.21 -28.95
C PRO A 464 -10.74 -4.76 -28.48
N ASP A 465 -10.56 -3.82 -29.41
CA ASP A 465 -10.74 -2.41 -29.16
C ASP A 465 -12.22 -2.03 -29.05
N VAL A 466 -12.60 -1.44 -27.91
CA VAL A 466 -13.93 -0.84 -27.75
C VAL A 466 -13.89 0.54 -28.39
N ALA A 467 -14.57 0.73 -29.53
CA ALA A 467 -14.61 2.00 -30.25
C ALA A 467 -16.01 2.61 -30.27
N VAL A 468 -16.11 3.92 -30.07
CA VAL A 468 -17.34 4.69 -30.28
C VAL A 468 -17.24 5.55 -31.52
N LYS A 469 -18.34 5.65 -32.29
CA LYS A 469 -18.45 6.61 -33.38
C LYS A 469 -19.06 7.91 -32.85
N MET A 470 -18.25 8.96 -32.75
CA MET A 470 -18.69 10.29 -32.38
C MET A 470 -19.14 11.05 -33.63
N SER A 471 -20.46 11.08 -33.87
CA SER A 471 -21.05 11.93 -34.91
C SER A 471 -20.89 13.41 -34.52
N SER A 472 -19.99 14.13 -35.20
CA SER A 472 -19.75 15.54 -34.92
C SER A 472 -21.02 16.38 -35.08
N GLN A 473 -21.22 17.29 -34.12
CA GLN A 473 -22.29 18.30 -34.15
C GLN A 473 -21.79 19.67 -34.64
N ASP A 474 -20.50 19.79 -34.98
CA ASP A 474 -19.95 21.00 -35.59
C ASP A 474 -20.62 21.23 -36.97
N PRO A 475 -21.31 22.37 -37.19
CA PRO A 475 -21.97 22.63 -38.46
C PRO A 475 -20.98 22.73 -39.65
N PHE A 476 -19.70 23.00 -39.40
CA PHE A 476 -18.62 23.15 -40.39
C PHE A 476 -17.79 21.88 -40.59
N ASN A 477 -17.72 20.99 -39.59
CA ASN A 477 -17.11 19.66 -39.73
C ASN A 477 -18.03 18.56 -39.16
N ARG A 478 -18.80 17.92 -40.04
CA ARG A 478 -19.78 16.86 -39.68
C ARG A 478 -19.23 15.44 -39.80
N GLU A 479 -17.93 15.26 -40.00
CA GLU A 479 -17.36 13.91 -40.10
C GLU A 479 -17.48 13.17 -38.76
N GLY A 480 -17.74 11.87 -38.83
CA GLY A 480 -17.95 11.02 -37.67
C GLY A 480 -16.65 10.34 -37.26
N GLU A 481 -16.00 10.86 -36.22
CA GLU A 481 -14.74 10.34 -35.71
C GLU A 481 -14.94 9.01 -34.96
N TRP A 482 -14.11 8.01 -35.24
CA TRP A 482 -14.04 6.80 -34.42
C TRP A 482 -13.00 6.98 -33.34
N ARG A 483 -13.41 6.94 -32.07
CA ARG A 483 -12.50 6.98 -30.91
C ARG A 483 -12.48 5.64 -30.18
N GLN A 484 -11.29 5.09 -30.05
CA GLN A 484 -10.98 3.97 -29.17
C GLN A 484 -11.15 4.44 -27.71
N ILE A 485 -11.86 3.65 -26.92
CA ILE A 485 -12.06 3.85 -25.49
C ILE A 485 -11.41 2.66 -24.77
N PRO A 486 -10.23 2.85 -24.14
CA PRO A 486 -9.57 1.78 -23.43
C PRO A 486 -10.36 1.40 -22.16
N ASP A 487 -10.62 0.10 -21.99
CA ASP A 487 -11.18 -0.51 -20.78
C ASP A 487 -10.19 -1.58 -20.26
N PRO A 488 -9.69 -1.51 -19.01
CA PRO A 488 -8.62 -2.41 -18.57
C PRO A 488 -9.10 -3.85 -18.45
N THR A 489 -8.25 -4.78 -18.86
CA THR A 489 -8.43 -6.21 -18.57
C THR A 489 -8.01 -6.53 -17.15
N VAL A 490 -8.55 -7.63 -16.61
CA VAL A 490 -8.13 -8.20 -15.32
C VAL A 490 -7.75 -9.67 -15.52
N THR A 491 -6.69 -10.13 -14.87
CA THR A 491 -6.26 -11.54 -14.92
C THR A 491 -5.73 -11.99 -13.57
N GLY A 492 -6.33 -13.03 -13.00
CA GLY A 492 -5.85 -13.70 -11.79
C GLY A 492 -4.70 -14.66 -12.09
N GLY A 493 -3.88 -14.95 -11.08
CA GLY A 493 -2.81 -15.93 -11.14
C GLY A 493 -2.06 -16.04 -9.82
N ASN A 494 -0.81 -16.48 -9.87
CA ASN A 494 0.05 -16.63 -8.69
C ASN A 494 1.47 -16.11 -8.97
N ILE A 495 2.21 -15.81 -7.90
CA ILE A 495 3.67 -15.69 -7.95
C ILE A 495 4.26 -17.09 -8.18
N GLY A 496 4.85 -17.31 -9.35
CA GLY A 496 5.50 -18.58 -9.70
C GLY A 496 6.91 -18.71 -9.09
N LYS A 497 7.65 -17.59 -8.98
CA LYS A 497 8.97 -17.54 -8.33
C LYS A 497 9.32 -16.11 -7.94
N VAL A 498 9.92 -15.92 -6.76
CA VAL A 498 10.62 -14.67 -6.41
C VAL A 498 12.09 -14.80 -6.81
N ILE A 499 12.60 -13.81 -7.54
CA ILE A 499 13.97 -13.77 -8.05
C ILE A 499 14.64 -12.50 -7.53
N GLN A 500 15.81 -12.64 -6.90
CA GLN A 500 16.60 -11.52 -6.40
C GLN A 500 17.71 -11.16 -7.40
N GLY A 501 18.07 -9.88 -7.46
CA GLY A 501 19.10 -9.34 -8.36
C GLY A 501 20.53 -9.52 -7.83
N SER A 502 20.70 -9.74 -6.53
CA SER A 502 22.01 -9.74 -5.86
C SER A 502 22.30 -11.07 -5.15
N ALA A 503 23.52 -11.58 -5.35
CA ALA A 503 24.02 -12.77 -4.67
C ALA A 503 24.60 -12.42 -3.30
N THR A 504 23.82 -12.61 -2.23
CA THR A 504 24.36 -12.50 -0.86
C THR A 504 25.14 -13.77 -0.52
N THR A 505 26.47 -13.73 -0.64
CA THR A 505 27.35 -14.84 -0.26
C THR A 505 27.58 -14.83 1.26
N MET A 506 26.83 -15.64 1.99
CA MET A 506 27.22 -16.05 3.35
C MET A 506 27.90 -17.43 3.29
N SER A 507 28.80 -17.70 4.24
CA SER A 507 29.65 -18.89 4.19
C SER A 507 28.85 -20.19 4.13
N ASP A 508 29.39 -21.15 3.38
CA ASP A 508 28.94 -22.54 3.27
C ASP A 508 27.53 -22.79 2.70
N SER A 509 26.85 -21.78 2.13
CA SER A 509 25.64 -22.00 1.31
C SER A 509 25.51 -21.03 0.12
N VAL A 510 25.31 -21.59 -1.08
CA VAL A 510 25.11 -20.79 -2.31
C VAL A 510 23.62 -20.47 -2.49
N ASN A 511 23.13 -19.49 -1.72
CA ASN A 511 21.78 -18.93 -1.90
C ASN A 511 21.71 -17.81 -2.97
N GLY A 512 22.86 -17.37 -3.48
CA GLY A 512 22.97 -16.25 -4.42
C GLY A 512 22.75 -16.65 -5.88
N TYR A 513 21.53 -16.47 -6.38
CA TYR A 513 21.26 -16.42 -7.82
C TYR A 513 21.46 -14.99 -8.34
N PHE A 514 22.14 -14.84 -9.48
CA PHE A 514 22.21 -13.56 -10.20
C PHE A 514 21.09 -13.48 -11.24
N SER A 515 20.47 -12.30 -11.38
CA SER A 515 19.38 -12.04 -12.33
C SER A 515 19.74 -10.88 -13.24
N GLU A 516 19.83 -11.13 -14.54
CA GLU A 516 19.99 -10.10 -15.60
C GLU A 516 18.86 -9.05 -15.59
N MET A 517 17.72 -9.38 -14.96
CA MET A 517 16.53 -8.53 -14.88
C MET A 517 16.42 -7.81 -13.52
N GLY A 518 17.42 -7.97 -12.63
CA GLY A 518 17.36 -7.48 -11.25
C GLY A 518 16.37 -8.26 -10.39
N ASP A 519 15.85 -7.62 -9.35
CA ASP A 519 14.79 -8.17 -8.52
C ASP A 519 13.47 -8.21 -9.30
N VAL A 520 12.91 -9.41 -9.50
CA VAL A 520 11.64 -9.62 -10.21
C VAL A 520 10.82 -10.77 -9.63
N TYR A 521 9.50 -10.66 -9.74
CA TYR A 521 8.59 -11.77 -9.54
C TYR A 521 8.26 -12.41 -10.90
N GLN A 522 8.51 -13.71 -11.03
CA GLN A 522 7.96 -14.51 -12.11
C GLN A 522 6.49 -14.81 -11.80
N LEU A 523 5.61 -14.57 -12.77
CA LEU A 523 4.15 -14.75 -12.62
C LEU A 523 3.69 -16.00 -13.38
N THR A 524 2.66 -16.68 -12.88
CA THR A 524 1.95 -17.74 -13.66
C THR A 524 0.93 -17.16 -14.65
N VAL A 525 0.85 -15.83 -14.76
CA VAL A 525 -0.12 -15.11 -15.59
C VAL A 525 0.27 -15.16 -17.06
N ASN A 526 -0.49 -15.94 -17.85
CA ASN A 526 -0.41 -16.00 -19.30
C ASN A 526 -0.99 -14.74 -19.97
N ALA A 527 -0.37 -13.59 -19.70
CA ALA A 527 -0.71 -12.34 -20.37
C ALA A 527 -0.29 -12.40 -21.84
N THR A 528 -1.23 -12.52 -22.76
CA THR A 528 -0.99 -12.41 -24.21
C THR A 528 -0.78 -10.95 -24.64
N GLY A 529 -0.08 -10.73 -25.75
CA GLY A 529 0.12 -9.39 -26.36
C GLY A 529 1.11 -8.44 -25.66
N SER A 530 1.36 -7.28 -26.27
CA SER A 530 2.04 -6.13 -25.63
C SER A 530 1.06 -5.36 -24.71
N GLY A 531 1.50 -4.30 -24.02
CA GLY A 531 0.61 -3.30 -23.41
C GLY A 531 0.28 -3.46 -21.91
N ASN A 532 0.41 -4.66 -21.33
CA ASN A 532 0.31 -4.83 -19.86
C ASN A 532 1.50 -4.26 -19.08
N SER A 533 2.62 -3.94 -19.75
CA SER A 533 3.80 -3.30 -19.14
C SER A 533 3.42 -2.04 -18.38
N GLY A 534 3.84 -1.93 -17.12
CA GLY A 534 3.54 -0.84 -16.20
C GLY A 534 2.23 -1.01 -15.40
N GLY A 535 1.42 -2.03 -15.70
CA GLY A 535 0.17 -2.30 -15.00
C GLY A 535 0.37 -2.81 -13.56
N PRO A 536 -0.60 -2.59 -12.66
CA PRO A 536 -0.48 -3.02 -11.26
C PRO A 536 -0.62 -4.53 -11.11
N VAL A 537 0.18 -5.10 -10.20
CA VAL A 537 0.05 -6.47 -9.70
C VAL A 537 -0.35 -6.40 -8.23
N PHE A 538 -1.63 -6.70 -7.96
CA PHE A 538 -2.22 -6.73 -6.62
C PHE A 538 -2.04 -8.11 -5.96
N ASN A 539 -1.92 -8.13 -4.63
CA ASN A 539 -2.18 -9.32 -3.82
C ASN A 539 -3.68 -9.48 -3.52
N ASP A 540 -4.04 -10.53 -2.79
CA ASP A 540 -5.41 -10.83 -2.34
C ASP A 540 -5.99 -9.79 -1.36
N LYS A 541 -5.16 -9.02 -0.65
CA LYS A 541 -5.59 -7.86 0.16
C LYS A 541 -5.99 -6.65 -0.70
N GLY A 542 -5.76 -6.67 -2.01
CA GLY A 542 -5.97 -5.53 -2.91
C GLY A 542 -4.88 -4.47 -2.83
N HIS A 543 -3.70 -4.79 -2.29
CA HIS A 543 -2.53 -3.92 -2.30
C HIS A 543 -1.62 -4.27 -3.48
N VAL A 544 -1.09 -3.27 -4.19
CA VAL A 544 -0.09 -3.47 -5.24
C VAL A 544 1.22 -3.94 -4.61
N ILE A 545 1.68 -5.12 -5.01
CA ILE A 545 2.97 -5.72 -4.61
C ILE A 545 4.03 -5.60 -5.71
N GLY A 546 3.63 -5.37 -6.97
CA GLY A 546 4.56 -5.18 -8.08
C GLY A 546 3.97 -4.47 -9.30
N ILE A 547 4.85 -4.17 -10.24
CA ILE A 547 4.56 -3.49 -11.52
C ILE A 547 4.84 -4.50 -12.63
N PHE A 548 3.81 -4.89 -13.38
CA PHE A 548 3.94 -5.84 -14.49
C PHE A 548 4.95 -5.28 -15.52
N THR A 549 5.80 -6.12 -16.12
CA THR A 549 6.83 -5.69 -17.08
C THR A 549 7.03 -6.74 -18.20
N SER A 550 8.28 -7.03 -18.54
CA SER A 550 8.74 -7.88 -19.62
C SER A 550 8.17 -9.29 -19.59
N LYS A 551 8.20 -9.91 -20.77
CA LYS A 551 7.88 -11.31 -20.99
C LYS A 551 9.10 -11.99 -21.62
N ARG A 552 9.43 -13.22 -21.19
CA ARG A 552 10.36 -14.10 -21.93
C ARG A 552 9.52 -15.15 -22.64
N THR A 553 9.59 -15.19 -23.96
CA THR A 553 8.97 -16.23 -24.80
C THR A 553 10.06 -17.17 -25.29
N ASP A 554 9.83 -18.49 -25.21
CA ASP A 554 10.75 -19.48 -25.74
C ASP A 554 10.44 -19.89 -27.20
N ASN A 555 11.25 -20.77 -27.77
CA ASN A 555 11.06 -21.26 -29.14
C ASN A 555 9.79 -22.11 -29.33
N SER A 556 9.09 -22.51 -28.26
CA SER A 556 7.81 -23.24 -28.32
C SER A 556 6.60 -22.31 -28.31
N GLY A 557 6.81 -21.00 -28.07
CA GLY A 557 5.75 -20.02 -27.83
C GLY A 557 5.27 -19.96 -26.38
N THR A 558 5.95 -20.65 -25.45
CA THR A 558 5.64 -20.56 -24.01
C THR A 558 6.08 -19.19 -23.49
N VAL A 559 5.14 -18.44 -22.91
CA VAL A 559 5.35 -17.07 -22.42
C VAL A 559 5.44 -17.06 -20.90
N ILE A 560 6.55 -16.56 -20.35
CA ILE A 560 6.72 -16.30 -18.93
C ILE A 560 6.65 -14.78 -18.68
N SER A 561 5.72 -14.34 -17.84
CA SER A 561 5.53 -12.95 -17.45
C SER A 561 6.30 -12.58 -16.19
N PHE A 562 6.77 -11.34 -16.08
CA PHE A 562 7.49 -10.83 -14.91
C PHE A 562 6.87 -9.52 -14.36
N ALA A 563 7.12 -9.25 -13.07
CA ALA A 563 6.82 -7.97 -12.43
C ALA A 563 8.03 -7.46 -11.63
N VAL A 564 8.22 -6.14 -11.60
CA VAL A 564 9.18 -5.44 -10.73
C VAL A 564 8.54 -5.25 -9.34
N PRO A 565 9.24 -5.52 -8.22
CA PRO A 565 8.73 -5.27 -6.86
C PRO A 565 8.34 -3.80 -6.63
N ILE A 566 7.19 -3.57 -5.96
CA ILE A 566 6.62 -2.21 -5.76
C ILE A 566 7.54 -1.26 -4.96
N ARG A 567 8.49 -1.81 -4.18
CA ARG A 567 9.49 -1.03 -3.45
C ARG A 567 10.27 -0.06 -4.35
N HIS A 568 10.53 -0.42 -5.60
CA HIS A 568 11.22 0.44 -6.55
C HIS A 568 10.36 1.61 -7.07
N GLY A 569 9.04 1.50 -6.96
CA GLY A 569 8.11 2.63 -7.10
C GLY A 569 8.11 3.53 -5.86
N GLN A 570 8.01 2.92 -4.67
CA GLN A 570 8.06 3.63 -3.39
C GLN A 570 9.37 4.43 -3.22
N GLU A 571 10.51 3.83 -3.57
CA GLU A 571 11.83 4.46 -3.61
C GLU A 571 11.83 5.77 -4.44
N ILE A 572 11.33 5.73 -5.68
CA ILE A 572 11.36 6.92 -6.55
C ILE A 572 10.34 7.99 -6.14
N MET A 573 9.21 7.59 -5.55
CA MET A 573 8.25 8.50 -4.91
C MET A 573 8.78 9.16 -3.63
N GLY A 574 9.93 8.72 -3.09
CA GLY A 574 10.44 9.19 -1.80
C GLY A 574 9.72 8.59 -0.60
N VAL A 575 8.88 7.56 -0.80
CA VAL A 575 8.24 6.76 0.24
C VAL A 575 9.28 5.77 0.78
N HIS A 576 10.30 6.31 1.45
CA HIS A 576 11.31 5.51 2.13
C HIS A 576 10.67 4.76 3.29
N LYS A 577 10.86 3.44 3.31
CA LYS A 577 10.78 2.70 4.57
C LYS A 577 11.87 3.24 5.51
N LEU A 578 11.45 3.77 6.65
CA LEU A 578 12.32 3.93 7.80
C LEU A 578 12.76 2.53 8.22
N VAL A 579 14.01 2.18 7.92
CA VAL A 579 14.53 0.82 8.14
C VAL A 579 14.52 0.50 9.63
N GLN A 580 13.76 -0.54 9.98
CA GLN A 580 13.52 -0.97 11.37
C GLN A 580 14.76 -1.51 12.08
#